data_AF-A0A7C3JKI7-F1
#
_entry.id   AF-A0A7C3JKI7-F1
#
_cell.length_a   1.000
_cell.length_b   1.000
_cell.length_c   1.000
_cell.angle_alpha   90.00
_cell.angle_beta   90.00
_cell.angle_gamma   90.00
#
_symmetry.space_group_name_H-M   'P 1'
#
loop_
_entity.id
_entity.type
_entity.pdbx_description
1 polymer ?
#
loop_
_entity_poly.entity_id
_entity_poly.type
_entity_poly.pdbx_seq_one_letter_code
_entity_poly.pdbx_strand_id
1 'polypeptide(L)'
;MSRRSMAFGSTSMTVKACTDSPNSRVNWASPACRRSTRRRLTRSTQRSARLRKKSITAKRFCKRSRKPTRAATDRSRSAASSLTGRSSSAPAAPSRWRNRSACSNENRNGLLNKRILMKLHRISLMFWMVVIWFITPAASAPEEMRPVKVTDGVYMFENSRGASNATVVITDDGVLVLDFNILSADQVLAGIRKLTDKKVRYLISSHSALDHASGAWYYRDDKPVFIATKRQAHDLQMQELAGFNERRNSKDPRNAPYHGKELVQPDIAFDGSMTLYFGGLTFQITAEGRGHSTSDVTVYIPQKRVFLMGDLLDTEVHPGQGESGDIFFSNVKGWIEILDRIMARHLPVNTYVPGHGPVHIGRGVKDLEEQKRYFVIMRDEVAKLIAAGKSLAQIEKEIKVPQEFAHYKRVDRLRPFIKLYYHQLLETGY
;
A
#
# COMPACT_ATOMS: atom_id res chain seq x y z
N MET A 1 16.40 -3.03 74.36
CA MET A 1 16.17 -3.24 72.91
C MET A 1 15.47 -2.03 72.33
N SER A 2 16.23 -1.17 71.65
CA SER A 2 15.79 0.17 71.19
C SER A 2 15.08 0.08 69.85
N ARG A 3 13.79 0.47 69.79
CA ARG A 3 13.08 0.80 68.55
C ARG A 3 13.04 2.33 68.42
N ARG A 4 13.81 2.87 67.48
CA ARG A 4 13.65 4.25 66.98
C ARG A 4 12.74 4.22 65.76
N SER A 5 11.60 4.89 65.91
CA SER A 5 10.74 5.36 64.83
C SER A 5 11.35 6.65 64.26
N MET A 6 11.46 6.76 62.93
CA MET A 6 11.70 8.03 62.24
C MET A 6 10.59 8.27 61.22
N ALA A 7 10.11 9.51 61.26
CA ALA A 7 8.97 10.04 60.54
C ALA A 7 9.25 10.28 59.05
N PHE A 8 8.23 10.10 58.22
CA PHE A 8 8.14 10.64 56.87
C PHE A 8 7.37 11.97 56.93
N GLY A 9 8.01 13.05 56.48
CA GLY A 9 7.39 14.36 56.33
C GLY A 9 6.49 14.41 55.09
N SER A 10 5.23 14.79 55.29
CA SER A 10 4.27 15.10 54.24
C SER A 10 4.27 16.61 53.96
N THR A 11 4.66 17.02 52.76
CA THR A 11 4.53 18.41 52.30
C THR A 11 3.16 18.56 51.64
N SER A 12 2.22 19.26 52.28
CA SER A 12 0.95 19.66 51.67
C SER A 12 1.13 20.95 50.88
N MET A 13 0.87 20.92 49.57
CA MET A 13 0.68 22.14 48.77
C MET A 13 -0.81 22.49 48.77
N THR A 14 -1.15 23.64 49.35
CA THR A 14 -2.48 24.24 49.30
C THR A 14 -2.59 25.05 48.01
N VAL A 15 -3.45 24.63 47.08
CA VAL A 15 -3.76 25.41 45.86
C VAL A 15 -4.93 26.34 46.18
N LYS A 16 -4.68 27.65 46.17
CA LYS A 16 -5.72 28.69 46.19
C LYS A 16 -6.38 28.77 44.81
N ALA A 17 -7.69 28.58 44.77
CA ALA A 17 -8.51 28.84 43.60
C ALA A 17 -8.67 30.36 43.40
N CYS A 18 -8.34 30.85 42.20
CA CYS A 18 -8.75 32.18 41.73
C CYS A 18 -9.92 31.99 40.76
N THR A 19 -11.09 32.47 41.16
CA THR A 19 -12.25 32.67 40.31
C THR A 19 -12.27 34.14 39.87
N ASP A 20 -12.22 34.42 38.57
CA ASP A 20 -12.56 35.75 38.05
C ASP A 20 -13.53 35.65 36.87
N SER A 21 -14.61 36.39 37.00
CA SER A 21 -15.66 36.67 36.02
C SER A 21 -15.37 38.03 35.33
N PRO A 22 -15.81 38.27 34.09
CA PRO A 22 -15.28 39.37 33.28
C PRO A 22 -16.17 40.62 33.36
N ASN A 23 -15.60 41.79 33.66
CA ASN A 23 -15.93 43.02 32.92
C ASN A 23 -15.09 44.24 33.31
N SER A 24 -14.99 45.12 32.32
CA SER A 24 -14.67 46.55 32.37
C SER A 24 -13.23 46.99 32.04
N ARG A 25 -13.22 47.92 31.09
CA ARG A 25 -12.11 48.54 30.36
C ARG A 25 -11.45 49.60 31.23
N VAL A 26 -10.12 49.73 31.15
CA VAL A 26 -9.44 51.01 31.40
C VAL A 26 -8.25 51.17 30.45
N ASN A 27 -8.29 52.24 29.65
CA ASN A 27 -7.19 52.79 28.85
C ASN A 27 -6.15 53.47 29.76
N TRP A 28 -4.86 53.29 29.51
CA TRP A 28 -3.85 54.31 29.83
C TRP A 28 -2.76 54.38 28.75
N ALA A 29 -2.54 55.60 28.29
CA ALA A 29 -1.49 56.03 27.37
C ALA A 29 -0.12 56.09 28.06
N SER A 30 0.93 55.90 27.26
CA SER A 30 2.37 55.99 27.58
C SER A 30 2.81 57.41 28.04
N PRO A 31 4.06 57.63 28.52
CA PRO A 31 5.23 57.67 27.63
C PRO A 31 6.61 57.23 28.18
N ALA A 32 7.47 56.89 27.20
CA ALA A 32 8.93 57.11 27.13
C ALA A 32 9.91 56.28 27.99
N CYS A 33 10.71 55.44 27.32
CA CYS A 33 12.15 55.73 27.15
C CYS A 33 12.76 54.98 25.94
N ARG A 34 13.56 55.72 25.15
CA ARG A 34 14.24 55.29 23.91
C ARG A 34 15.66 54.79 24.19
N ARG A 35 16.14 53.83 23.38
CA ARG A 35 17.42 53.81 22.61
C ARG A 35 17.53 52.43 21.93
N SER A 36 17.27 52.30 20.63
CA SER A 36 18.08 52.63 19.44
C SER A 36 19.13 51.58 19.05
N THR A 37 18.80 50.76 18.04
CA THR A 37 19.71 50.41 16.94
C THR A 37 18.89 50.17 15.67
N ARG A 38 18.92 51.14 14.75
CA ARG A 38 18.40 51.01 13.37
C ARG A 38 19.43 50.24 12.53
N ARG A 39 19.00 49.20 11.82
CA ARG A 39 19.63 48.79 10.55
C ARG A 39 18.64 49.06 9.41
N ARG A 40 19.11 49.84 8.43
CA ARG A 40 18.43 50.20 7.18
C ARG A 40 18.06 48.94 6.40
N LEU A 41 16.81 48.84 5.97
CA LEU A 41 16.41 48.06 4.80
C LEU A 41 16.11 49.06 3.67
N THR A 42 16.99 49.06 2.67
CA THR A 42 16.79 49.78 1.41
C THR A 42 15.93 48.94 0.48
N ARG A 43 14.89 49.58 -0.08
CA ARG A 43 14.12 49.09 -1.23
C ARG A 43 15.04 49.00 -2.46
N SER A 44 14.97 47.90 -3.19
CA SER A 44 15.26 47.92 -4.63
C SER A 44 14.51 46.81 -5.38
N THR A 45 13.70 47.26 -6.35
CA THR A 45 13.39 46.66 -7.64
C THR A 45 12.56 45.37 -7.69
N GLN A 46 11.27 45.57 -7.96
CA GLN A 46 10.46 44.68 -8.80
C GLN A 46 11.17 44.47 -10.15
N ARG A 47 11.42 43.22 -10.52
CA ARG A 47 11.72 42.83 -11.90
C ARG A 47 10.70 41.79 -12.34
N SER A 48 9.90 42.19 -13.31
CA SER A 48 8.90 41.44 -14.03
C SER A 48 9.53 40.26 -14.79
N ALA A 49 9.20 39.03 -14.40
CA ALA A 49 9.51 37.83 -15.17
C ALA A 49 8.44 37.65 -16.25
N ARG A 50 8.79 38.03 -17.48
CA ARG A 50 7.99 37.83 -18.70
C ARG A 50 8.11 36.36 -19.12
N LEU A 51 7.12 35.53 -18.78
CA LEU A 51 7.03 34.15 -19.25
C LEU A 51 6.72 34.14 -20.77
N ARG A 52 7.72 33.84 -21.59
CA ARG A 52 7.53 33.47 -23.00
C ARG A 52 6.95 32.06 -23.05
N LYS A 53 5.69 31.94 -23.48
CA LYS A 53 5.10 30.67 -23.97
C LYS A 53 5.92 30.21 -25.19
N LYS A 54 6.69 29.13 -25.06
CA LYS A 54 7.16 28.35 -26.21
C LYS A 54 6.11 27.29 -26.52
N SER A 55 5.41 27.47 -27.63
CA SER A 55 4.55 26.45 -28.23
C SER A 55 5.43 25.30 -28.74
N ILE A 56 5.25 24.10 -28.18
CA ILE A 56 5.80 22.87 -28.75
C ILE A 56 4.73 22.29 -29.66
N THR A 57 4.96 22.41 -30.97
CA THR A 57 4.13 21.81 -32.01
C THR A 57 4.51 20.33 -32.15
N ALA A 58 3.60 19.43 -31.78
CA ALA A 58 3.76 18.00 -31.99
C ALA A 58 3.67 17.68 -33.50
N LYS A 59 4.82 17.35 -34.12
CA LYS A 59 4.86 16.78 -35.48
C LYS A 59 4.42 15.33 -35.44
N ARG A 60 3.22 15.05 -35.95
CA ARG A 60 2.73 13.70 -36.30
C ARG A 60 3.64 13.09 -37.38
N PHE A 61 4.29 11.98 -37.05
CA PHE A 61 4.90 11.08 -38.04
C PHE A 61 3.79 10.18 -38.61
N CYS A 62 3.44 10.39 -39.89
CA CYS A 62 2.54 9.53 -40.63
C CYS A 62 3.37 8.79 -41.70
N LYS A 63 3.67 7.51 -41.49
CA LYS A 63 4.30 6.65 -42.50
C LYS A 63 3.22 6.17 -43.48
N ARG A 64 3.25 6.74 -44.69
CA ARG A 64 2.46 6.33 -45.86
C ARG A 64 3.30 5.33 -46.67
N SER A 65 2.91 4.05 -46.71
CA SER A 65 3.47 3.07 -47.65
C SER A 65 2.62 3.06 -48.93
N ARG A 66 3.22 3.51 -50.04
CA ARG A 66 2.69 3.36 -51.41
C ARG A 66 3.03 1.95 -51.92
N LYS A 67 2.07 1.27 -52.55
CA LYS A 67 2.33 0.20 -53.55
C LYS A 67 1.71 0.64 -54.89
N PRO A 68 2.35 0.38 -56.03
CA PRO A 68 1.85 0.77 -57.34
C PRO A 68 0.92 -0.29 -57.96
N THR A 69 0.04 0.18 -58.85
CA THR A 69 -0.90 -0.59 -59.69
C THR A 69 -0.47 -0.58 -61.16
N ARG A 70 -0.70 -1.70 -61.87
CA ARG A 70 -1.02 -1.93 -63.31
C ARG A 70 -0.42 -3.29 -63.74
N ALA A 71 -0.99 -4.14 -64.60
CA ALA A 71 -2.03 -4.07 -65.63
C ALA A 71 -2.67 -5.49 -65.78
N ALA A 72 -3.99 -5.63 -65.95
CA ALA A 72 -4.74 -5.86 -67.21
C ALA A 72 -4.40 -7.16 -67.97
N THR A 73 -5.39 -8.07 -68.08
CA THR A 73 -5.95 -8.62 -69.34
C THR A 73 -7.23 -9.44 -69.05
N ASP A 74 -7.97 -9.70 -70.11
CA ASP A 74 -9.42 -9.75 -70.27
C ASP A 74 -9.90 -11.14 -70.76
N ARG A 75 -11.23 -11.39 -70.69
CA ARG A 75 -12.03 -12.44 -71.38
C ARG A 75 -11.89 -13.90 -70.90
N SER A 76 -12.94 -14.72 -70.80
CA SER A 76 -14.16 -14.84 -71.63
C SER A 76 -15.26 -15.71 -70.97
N ARG A 77 -16.53 -15.41 -71.30
CA ARG A 77 -17.68 -16.29 -71.70
C ARG A 77 -18.02 -17.55 -70.85
N SER A 78 -19.25 -18.00 -70.65
CA SER A 78 -20.63 -17.62 -71.02
C SER A 78 -21.57 -18.73 -70.48
N ALA A 79 -22.80 -18.38 -70.08
CA ALA A 79 -24.09 -19.13 -70.23
C ALA A 79 -24.19 -20.61 -69.78
N ALA A 80 -25.29 -21.19 -69.29
CA ALA A 80 -26.65 -20.79 -68.95
C ALA A 80 -27.35 -22.03 -68.31
N SER A 81 -28.48 -21.81 -67.62
CA SER A 81 -29.67 -22.71 -67.48
C SER A 81 -29.47 -24.11 -66.84
N SER A 82 -30.37 -24.75 -66.11
CA SER A 82 -31.77 -24.59 -65.67
C SER A 82 -32.04 -25.77 -64.71
N LEU A 83 -32.58 -25.53 -63.50
CA LEU A 83 -33.90 -25.94 -62.99
C LEU A 83 -34.34 -27.43 -63.06
N THR A 84 -34.88 -27.88 -61.92
CA THR A 84 -35.72 -29.09 -61.62
C THR A 84 -34.98 -30.44 -61.61
N GLY A 85 -35.27 -31.43 -60.76
CA GLY A 85 -36.32 -31.63 -59.76
C GLY A 85 -36.58 -33.15 -59.60
N ARG A 86 -36.26 -33.70 -58.42
CA ARG A 86 -36.87 -34.85 -57.69
C ARG A 86 -37.05 -36.25 -58.30
N SER A 87 -36.65 -37.24 -57.47
CA SER A 87 -37.24 -38.60 -57.20
C SER A 87 -37.31 -39.63 -58.35
N SER A 88 -37.19 -40.95 -58.19
CA SER A 88 -37.00 -41.90 -57.07
C SER A 88 -36.83 -43.32 -57.66
N SER A 89 -36.14 -44.20 -56.91
CA SER A 89 -36.29 -45.67 -56.79
C SER A 89 -36.14 -46.63 -58.00
N ALA A 90 -35.11 -47.49 -57.89
CA ALA A 90 -34.98 -48.97 -58.11
C ALA A 90 -36.02 -49.73 -58.97
N PRO A 91 -35.65 -50.83 -59.68
CA PRO A 91 -35.46 -52.16 -59.03
C PRO A 91 -34.53 -53.21 -59.71
N ALA A 92 -34.29 -54.30 -58.96
CA ALA A 92 -34.16 -55.73 -59.32
C ALA A 92 -32.98 -56.33 -60.15
N ALA A 93 -32.51 -57.50 -59.67
CA ALA A 93 -31.48 -58.41 -60.21
C ALA A 93 -32.05 -59.45 -61.22
N PRO A 94 -31.24 -60.29 -61.91
CA PRO A 94 -30.93 -61.64 -61.36
C PRO A 94 -29.61 -62.36 -61.82
N SER A 95 -29.21 -63.36 -61.01
CA SER A 95 -28.58 -64.69 -61.27
C SER A 95 -27.48 -64.93 -62.34
N ARG A 96 -26.53 -65.87 -62.27
CA ARG A 96 -25.85 -66.75 -61.27
C ARG A 96 -24.86 -67.61 -62.09
N TRP A 97 -23.73 -68.02 -61.47
CA TRP A 97 -22.85 -69.18 -61.79
C TRP A 97 -21.34 -68.92 -62.08
N ARG A 98 -20.56 -69.36 -61.08
CA ARG A 98 -19.23 -70.01 -61.08
C ARG A 98 -17.98 -69.27 -61.61
N ASN A 99 -17.15 -68.83 -60.67
CA ASN A 99 -15.86 -69.46 -60.34
C ASN A 99 -15.32 -68.79 -59.06
N ARG A 100 -15.03 -69.54 -57.99
CA ARG A 100 -14.34 -69.00 -56.79
C ARG A 100 -12.97 -69.63 -56.67
N SER A 101 -11.98 -68.95 -57.25
CA SER A 101 -10.60 -68.93 -56.78
C SER A 101 -10.55 -68.15 -55.47
N ALA A 102 -9.96 -68.76 -54.45
CA ALA A 102 -9.96 -68.26 -53.08
C ALA A 102 -8.86 -67.22 -52.82
N CYS A 103 -9.26 -66.18 -52.09
CA CYS A 103 -8.51 -65.28 -51.20
C CYS A 103 -7.35 -64.44 -51.76
N SER A 104 -7.71 -63.19 -52.09
CA SER A 104 -6.81 -62.03 -52.15
C SER A 104 -6.40 -61.56 -50.75
N ASN A 105 -5.12 -61.21 -50.66
CA ASN A 105 -4.43 -60.70 -49.49
C ASN A 105 -4.43 -59.16 -49.56
N GLU A 106 -5.53 -58.50 -49.18
CA GLU A 106 -5.63 -57.04 -49.35
C GLU A 106 -6.62 -56.40 -48.35
N ASN A 107 -6.16 -56.10 -47.11
CA ASN A 107 -6.62 -54.94 -46.32
C ASN A 107 -5.94 -54.75 -44.94
N ARG A 108 -4.64 -55.05 -44.79
CA ARG A 108 -3.93 -54.71 -43.53
C ARG A 108 -3.40 -53.27 -43.47
N ASN A 109 -3.25 -52.56 -44.60
CA ASN A 109 -2.59 -51.26 -44.63
C ASN A 109 -3.50 -50.06 -44.26
N GLY A 110 -4.81 -50.12 -44.58
CA GLY A 110 -5.74 -49.00 -44.30
C GLY A 110 -6.10 -48.81 -42.81
N LEU A 111 -6.18 -49.91 -42.05
CA LEU A 111 -6.43 -49.89 -40.60
C LEU A 111 -5.20 -49.46 -39.80
N LEU A 112 -3.99 -49.80 -40.30
CA LEU A 112 -2.72 -49.40 -39.68
C LEU A 112 -2.52 -47.88 -39.79
N ASN A 113 -2.80 -47.29 -40.95
CA ASN A 113 -2.68 -45.84 -41.17
C ASN A 113 -3.67 -45.02 -40.35
N LYS A 114 -4.92 -45.47 -40.15
CA LYS A 114 -5.89 -44.78 -39.26
C LYS A 114 -5.46 -44.83 -37.80
N ARG A 115 -4.89 -45.95 -37.33
CA ARG A 115 -4.39 -46.08 -35.95
C ARG A 115 -3.14 -45.22 -35.69
N ILE A 116 -2.24 -45.11 -36.66
CA ILE A 116 -1.06 -44.25 -36.58
C ILE A 116 -1.46 -42.77 -36.61
N LEU A 117 -2.40 -42.38 -37.49
CA LEU A 117 -2.90 -41.01 -37.57
C LEU A 117 -3.63 -40.58 -36.30
N MET A 118 -4.46 -41.44 -35.70
CA MET A 118 -5.10 -41.16 -34.40
C MET A 118 -4.09 -41.09 -33.24
N LYS A 119 -3.00 -41.89 -33.27
CA LYS A 119 -1.92 -41.80 -32.28
C LYS A 119 -1.14 -40.49 -32.40
N LEU A 120 -0.81 -40.06 -33.62
CA LEU A 120 -0.14 -38.77 -33.88
C LEU A 120 -1.02 -37.58 -33.50
N HIS A 121 -2.33 -37.66 -33.73
CA HIS A 121 -3.28 -36.63 -33.32
C HIS A 121 -3.39 -36.53 -31.79
N ARG A 122 -3.38 -37.67 -31.08
CA ARG A 122 -3.36 -37.73 -29.61
C ARG A 122 -2.07 -37.18 -29.01
N ILE A 123 -0.92 -37.48 -29.63
CA ILE A 123 0.38 -36.95 -29.21
C ILE A 123 0.44 -35.43 -29.43
N SER A 124 -0.08 -34.94 -30.56
CA SER A 124 -0.20 -33.50 -30.85
C SER A 124 -1.12 -32.79 -29.85
N LEU A 125 -2.30 -33.35 -29.55
CA LEU A 125 -3.22 -32.81 -28.55
C LEU A 125 -2.60 -32.79 -27.14
N MET A 126 -1.87 -33.84 -26.75
CA MET A 126 -1.14 -33.84 -25.47
C MET A 126 -0.01 -32.81 -25.45
N PHE A 127 0.73 -32.66 -26.55
CA PHE A 127 1.77 -31.65 -26.69
C PHE A 127 1.20 -30.22 -26.58
N TRP A 128 0.08 -29.95 -27.25
CA TRP A 128 -0.61 -28.66 -27.14
C TRP A 128 -1.23 -28.41 -25.77
N MET A 129 -1.78 -29.42 -25.09
CA MET A 129 -2.26 -29.27 -23.71
C MET A 129 -1.13 -28.96 -22.73
N VAL A 130 0.03 -29.61 -22.88
CA VAL A 130 1.22 -29.34 -22.07
C VAL A 130 1.75 -27.93 -22.33
N VAL A 131 1.83 -27.51 -23.60
CA VAL A 131 2.24 -26.14 -23.97
C VAL A 131 1.26 -25.09 -23.42
N ILE A 132 -0.05 -25.34 -23.44
CA ILE A 132 -1.05 -24.44 -22.85
C ILE A 132 -0.88 -24.35 -21.32
N TRP A 133 -0.54 -25.45 -20.65
CA TRP A 133 -0.27 -25.48 -19.21
C TRP A 133 0.97 -24.68 -18.80
N PHE A 134 1.99 -24.64 -19.68
CA PHE A 134 3.19 -23.81 -19.47
C PHE A 134 3.04 -22.34 -19.89
N ILE A 135 2.02 -21.98 -20.67
CA ILE A 135 1.76 -20.60 -21.13
C ILE A 135 0.72 -19.88 -20.27
N THR A 136 -0.08 -20.59 -19.46
CA THR A 136 -0.94 -19.94 -18.46
C THR A 136 -0.07 -19.29 -17.38
N PRO A 137 -0.01 -17.95 -17.27
CA PRO A 137 0.59 -17.35 -16.09
C PRO A 137 -0.16 -17.91 -14.88
N ALA A 138 0.58 -18.47 -13.93
CA ALA A 138 0.00 -18.86 -12.66
C ALA A 138 -0.70 -17.61 -12.11
N ALA A 139 -2.04 -17.64 -12.07
CA ALA A 139 -2.79 -16.57 -11.45
C ALA A 139 -2.31 -16.50 -10.01
N SER A 140 -1.63 -15.41 -9.65
CA SER A 140 -1.24 -15.17 -8.26
C SER A 140 -2.50 -15.28 -7.42
N ALA A 141 -2.44 -16.03 -6.32
CA ALA A 141 -3.56 -16.13 -5.38
C ALA A 141 -4.09 -14.72 -5.05
N PRO A 142 -5.41 -14.56 -4.92
CA PRO A 142 -5.98 -13.25 -4.60
C PRO A 142 -5.38 -12.72 -3.30
N GLU A 143 -5.23 -11.41 -3.23
CA GLU A 143 -4.79 -10.72 -2.02
C GLU A 143 -5.88 -10.84 -0.94
N GLU A 144 -5.47 -11.24 0.26
CA GLU A 144 -6.37 -11.55 1.36
C GLU A 144 -5.98 -10.79 2.62
N MET A 145 -6.98 -10.29 3.35
CA MET A 145 -6.81 -9.77 4.71
C MET A 145 -7.17 -10.86 5.72
N ARG A 146 -6.17 -11.39 6.43
CA ARG A 146 -6.34 -12.50 7.38
C ARG A 146 -6.38 -11.97 8.82
N PRO A 147 -7.47 -12.21 9.57
CA PRO A 147 -7.53 -11.77 10.97
C PRO A 147 -6.61 -12.62 11.85
N VAL A 148 -5.66 -11.97 12.51
CA VAL A 148 -4.78 -12.53 13.53
C VAL A 148 -5.19 -11.93 14.88
N LYS A 149 -5.63 -12.78 15.82
CA LYS A 149 -5.99 -12.34 17.17
C LYS A 149 -4.72 -11.98 17.94
N VAL A 150 -4.50 -10.70 18.21
CA VAL A 150 -3.34 -10.20 18.98
C VAL A 150 -3.55 -10.43 20.47
N THR A 151 -4.73 -10.05 20.95
CA THR A 151 -5.23 -10.33 22.30
C THR A 151 -6.76 -10.24 22.26
N ASP A 152 -7.42 -10.41 23.39
CA ASP A 152 -8.87 -10.33 23.43
C ASP A 152 -9.41 -8.96 22.98
N GLY A 153 -10.33 -8.96 22.02
CA GLY A 153 -10.87 -7.75 21.38
C GLY A 153 -9.91 -7.00 20.44
N VAL A 154 -8.68 -7.47 20.21
CA VAL A 154 -7.70 -6.81 19.33
C VAL A 154 -7.25 -7.78 18.23
N TYR A 155 -7.47 -7.38 16.98
CA TYR A 155 -7.15 -8.18 15.80
C TYR A 155 -6.33 -7.36 14.83
N MET A 156 -5.22 -7.92 14.34
CA MET A 156 -4.54 -7.39 13.16
C MET A 156 -5.04 -8.15 11.94
N PHE A 157 -5.52 -7.45 10.93
CA PHE A 157 -5.81 -8.01 9.63
C PHE A 157 -4.52 -7.95 8.80
N GLU A 158 -3.84 -9.09 8.71
CA GLU A 158 -2.58 -9.24 7.98
C GLU A 158 -2.84 -9.36 6.47
N ASN A 159 -2.11 -8.58 5.68
CA ASN A 159 -2.16 -8.71 4.23
C ASN A 159 -1.31 -9.88 3.73
N SER A 160 -1.91 -10.81 2.99
CA SER A 160 -1.23 -12.04 2.52
C SER A 160 -0.04 -11.81 1.58
N ARG A 161 0.11 -10.61 1.03
CA ARG A 161 1.20 -10.21 0.11
C ARG A 161 2.19 -9.23 0.73
N GLY A 162 2.03 -8.90 2.02
CA GLY A 162 2.84 -7.90 2.70
C GLY A 162 2.61 -6.48 2.19
N ALA A 163 1.39 -6.17 1.72
CA ALA A 163 0.90 -4.80 1.69
C ALA A 163 0.42 -4.39 3.11
N SER A 164 -0.24 -3.24 3.23
CA SER A 164 -0.60 -2.68 4.53
C SER A 164 -1.58 -3.55 5.31
N ASN A 165 -1.32 -3.64 6.61
CA ASN A 165 -2.20 -4.22 7.60
C ASN A 165 -3.27 -3.22 8.06
N ALA A 166 -4.31 -3.73 8.70
CA ALA A 166 -5.25 -2.91 9.46
C ALA A 166 -5.37 -3.48 10.87
N THR A 167 -5.51 -2.64 11.89
CA THR A 167 -5.81 -3.11 13.26
C THR A 167 -7.22 -2.77 13.65
N VAL A 168 -7.96 -3.77 14.13
CA VAL A 168 -9.34 -3.67 14.59
C VAL A 168 -9.38 -3.89 16.09
N VAL A 169 -9.96 -2.94 16.82
CA VAL A 169 -10.19 -3.02 18.26
C VAL A 169 -11.69 -2.99 18.52
N ILE A 170 -12.21 -4.12 19.01
CA ILE A 170 -13.60 -4.28 19.42
C ILE A 170 -13.70 -3.90 20.89
N THR A 171 -14.52 -2.89 21.19
CA THR A 171 -14.78 -2.36 22.53
C THR A 171 -16.24 -2.62 22.91
N ASP A 172 -16.66 -2.24 24.11
CA ASP A 172 -18.05 -2.38 24.54
C ASP A 172 -19.03 -1.54 23.70
N ASP A 173 -18.63 -0.34 23.29
CA ASP A 173 -19.49 0.65 22.63
C ASP A 173 -19.36 0.69 21.10
N GLY A 174 -18.45 -0.10 20.53
CA GLY A 174 -18.22 -0.16 19.10
C GLY A 174 -16.82 -0.61 18.70
N VAL A 175 -16.50 -0.40 17.43
CA VAL A 175 -15.21 -0.78 16.84
C VAL A 175 -14.37 0.45 16.51
N LEU A 176 -13.08 0.39 16.81
CA LEU A 176 -12.06 1.32 16.33
C LEU A 176 -11.19 0.59 15.29
N VAL A 177 -10.90 1.24 14.17
CA VAL A 177 -9.99 0.73 13.14
C VAL A 177 -8.82 1.68 12.98
N LEU A 178 -7.60 1.14 13.10
CA LEU A 178 -6.36 1.81 12.70
C LEU A 178 -5.95 1.31 11.32
N ASP A 179 -5.79 2.24 10.39
CA ASP A 179 -5.44 2.04 8.98
C ASP A 179 -6.47 1.28 8.15
N PHE A 180 -6.67 1.75 6.91
CA PHE A 180 -7.74 1.30 6.02
C PHE A 180 -7.32 1.51 4.55
N ASN A 181 -6.67 0.53 3.95
CA ASN A 181 -6.30 0.55 2.54
C ASN A 181 -7.53 0.41 1.64
N ILE A 182 -7.70 1.26 0.62
CA ILE A 182 -8.80 1.12 -0.35
C ILE A 182 -8.80 -0.21 -1.13
N LEU A 183 -7.64 -0.87 -1.24
CA LEU A 183 -7.51 -2.16 -1.91
C LEU A 183 -8.05 -3.33 -1.09
N SER A 184 -8.23 -3.16 0.23
CA SER A 184 -8.57 -4.27 1.13
C SER A 184 -9.53 -3.94 2.27
N ALA A 185 -9.95 -2.67 2.39
CA ALA A 185 -10.86 -2.20 3.45
C ALA A 185 -12.25 -2.86 3.39
N ASP A 186 -12.69 -3.32 2.23
CA ASP A 186 -13.91 -4.13 2.10
C ASP A 186 -13.76 -5.49 2.79
N GLN A 187 -12.61 -6.14 2.64
CA GLN A 187 -12.30 -7.41 3.31
C GLN A 187 -12.20 -7.22 4.83
N VAL A 188 -11.57 -6.12 5.29
CA VAL A 188 -11.48 -5.79 6.72
C VAL A 188 -12.88 -5.54 7.30
N LEU A 189 -13.72 -4.74 6.62
CA LEU A 189 -15.10 -4.49 7.05
C LEU A 189 -15.92 -5.78 7.09
N ALA A 190 -15.82 -6.63 6.07
CA ALA A 190 -16.47 -7.94 6.07
C ALA A 190 -15.98 -8.84 7.22
N GLY A 191 -14.69 -8.77 7.54
CA GLY A 191 -14.09 -9.44 8.69
C GLY A 191 -14.65 -8.92 10.03
N ILE A 192 -14.76 -7.61 10.19
CA ILE A 192 -15.41 -6.99 11.36
C ILE A 192 -16.82 -7.53 11.53
N ARG A 193 -17.62 -7.61 10.45
CA ARG A 193 -18.99 -8.14 10.50
C ARG A 193 -19.10 -9.63 10.86
N LYS A 194 -18.04 -10.41 10.65
CA LYS A 194 -17.97 -11.80 11.13
C LYS A 194 -17.60 -11.89 12.61
N LEU A 195 -16.89 -10.90 13.14
CA LEU A 195 -16.43 -10.86 14.53
C LEU A 195 -17.45 -10.19 15.46
N THR A 196 -18.22 -9.21 14.96
CA THR A 196 -19.19 -8.45 15.74
C THR A 196 -20.21 -7.74 14.86
N ASP A 197 -21.41 -7.53 15.41
CA ASP A 197 -22.49 -6.69 14.86
C ASP A 197 -22.34 -5.20 15.21
N LYS A 198 -21.37 -4.84 16.06
CA LYS A 198 -21.11 -3.47 16.49
C LYS A 198 -20.68 -2.58 15.33
N LYS A 199 -21.10 -1.32 15.38
CA LYS A 199 -20.69 -0.28 14.43
C LYS A 199 -19.23 0.12 14.61
N VAL A 200 -18.57 0.44 13.50
CA VAL A 200 -17.30 1.18 13.49
C VAL A 200 -17.58 2.62 13.89
N ARG A 201 -17.03 3.03 15.04
CA ARG A 201 -17.26 4.36 15.62
C ARG A 201 -16.08 5.30 15.37
N TYR A 202 -14.87 4.76 15.25
CA TYR A 202 -13.65 5.53 15.06
C TYR A 202 -12.77 4.90 13.99
N LEU A 203 -12.25 5.77 13.13
CA LEU A 203 -11.15 5.48 12.22
C LEU A 203 -9.95 6.31 12.68
N ILE A 204 -8.77 5.72 12.71
CA ILE A 204 -7.50 6.42 12.92
C ILE A 204 -6.57 6.05 11.77
N SER A 205 -5.93 7.03 11.14
CA SER A 205 -4.81 6.76 10.24
C SER A 205 -3.50 6.95 10.99
N SER A 206 -2.60 5.97 10.87
CA SER A 206 -1.24 6.06 11.40
C SER A 206 -0.44 7.14 10.64
N HIS A 207 -0.69 7.30 9.35
CA HIS A 207 -0.11 8.34 8.50
C HIS A 207 -0.95 8.57 7.23
N SER A 208 -0.56 9.51 6.38
CA SER A 208 -1.36 9.96 5.23
C SER A 208 -1.19 9.14 3.94
N ALA A 209 -0.32 8.12 3.91
CA ALA A 209 -0.12 7.33 2.70
C ALA A 209 -1.42 6.58 2.32
N LEU A 210 -1.67 6.45 1.02
CA LEU A 210 -2.94 5.90 0.54
C LEU A 210 -3.16 4.45 0.98
N ASP A 211 -2.13 3.64 1.13
CA ASP A 211 -2.29 2.28 1.65
C ASP A 211 -2.71 2.23 3.13
N HIS A 212 -2.74 3.37 3.85
CA HIS A 212 -3.20 3.46 5.24
C HIS A 212 -4.44 4.35 5.42
N ALA A 213 -4.66 5.34 4.56
CA ALA A 213 -5.70 6.35 4.77
C ALA A 213 -6.78 6.44 3.66
N SER A 214 -6.69 5.66 2.59
CA SER A 214 -7.57 5.86 1.40
C SER A 214 -8.93 5.16 1.46
N GLY A 215 -9.08 4.14 2.30
CA GLY A 215 -10.23 3.24 2.37
C GLY A 215 -11.35 3.67 3.30
N ALA A 216 -11.29 4.86 3.91
CA ALA A 216 -12.31 5.34 4.85
C ALA A 216 -13.73 5.32 4.27
N TRP A 217 -13.87 5.53 2.96
CA TRP A 217 -15.15 5.48 2.24
C TRP A 217 -15.94 4.18 2.44
N TYR A 218 -15.27 3.05 2.65
CA TYR A 218 -15.96 1.77 2.88
C TYR A 218 -16.77 1.75 4.17
N TYR A 219 -16.40 2.54 5.17
CA TYR A 219 -17.01 2.56 6.49
C TYR A 219 -18.14 3.59 6.64
N ARG A 220 -18.47 4.33 5.57
CA ARG A 220 -19.39 5.49 5.60
C ARG A 220 -20.79 5.21 6.16
N ASP A 221 -21.29 3.99 6.00
CA ASP A 221 -22.63 3.62 6.47
C ASP A 221 -22.73 3.57 8.00
N ASP A 222 -21.61 3.30 8.69
CA ASP A 222 -21.52 3.36 10.15
C ASP A 222 -21.33 4.79 10.68
N LYS A 223 -20.97 5.74 9.80
CA LYS A 223 -20.65 7.14 10.11
C LYS A 223 -19.60 7.29 11.23
N PRO A 224 -18.41 6.66 11.09
CA PRO A 224 -17.35 6.79 12.08
C PRO A 224 -16.79 8.22 12.12
N VAL A 225 -16.21 8.59 13.26
CA VAL A 225 -15.35 9.78 13.36
C VAL A 225 -13.95 9.40 12.91
N PHE A 226 -13.45 10.06 11.87
CA PHE A 226 -12.08 9.90 11.39
C PHE A 226 -11.13 10.88 12.10
N ILE A 227 -10.17 10.35 12.83
CA ILE A 227 -9.12 11.06 13.55
C ILE A 227 -7.79 10.93 12.80
N ALA A 228 -7.13 12.06 12.56
CA ALA A 228 -5.76 12.11 12.05
C ALA A 228 -5.00 13.32 12.65
N THR A 229 -3.72 13.47 12.34
CA THR A 229 -3.00 14.69 12.72
C THR A 229 -3.33 15.85 11.77
N LYS A 230 -3.08 17.10 12.19
CA LYS A 230 -3.23 18.27 11.29
C LYS A 230 -2.37 18.15 10.04
N ARG A 231 -1.18 17.60 10.19
CA ARG A 231 -0.27 17.39 9.06
C ARG A 231 -0.76 16.30 8.11
N GLN A 232 -1.31 15.20 8.63
CA GLN A 232 -1.95 14.19 7.78
C GLN A 232 -3.17 14.75 7.05
N ALA A 233 -4.03 15.54 7.71
CA ALA A 233 -5.17 16.18 7.05
C ALA A 233 -4.70 17.12 5.91
N HIS A 234 -3.64 17.89 6.14
CA HIS A 234 -3.01 18.69 5.10
C HIS A 234 -2.50 17.82 3.95
N ASP A 235 -1.78 16.74 4.22
CA ASP A 235 -1.14 15.92 3.18
C ASP A 235 -2.16 15.10 2.37
N LEU A 236 -3.21 14.59 3.02
CA LEU A 236 -4.33 13.97 2.32
C LEU A 236 -4.98 14.93 1.32
N GLN A 237 -5.15 16.20 1.70
CA GLN A 237 -5.75 17.21 0.84
C GLN A 237 -4.80 17.68 -0.27
N MET A 238 -3.54 17.94 0.08
CA MET A 238 -2.61 18.66 -0.79
C MET A 238 -1.72 17.75 -1.64
N GLN A 239 -1.47 16.53 -1.19
CA GLN A 239 -0.54 15.60 -1.83
C GLN A 239 -1.26 14.37 -2.39
N GLU A 240 -2.27 13.84 -1.68
CA GLU A 240 -2.94 12.61 -2.09
C GLU A 240 -4.18 12.79 -2.96
N LEU A 241 -4.98 13.84 -2.73
CA LEU A 241 -6.28 13.99 -3.36
C LEU A 241 -6.22 13.97 -4.89
N ALA A 242 -5.21 14.60 -5.49
CA ALA A 242 -5.01 14.60 -6.94
C ALA A 242 -4.74 13.18 -7.46
N GLY A 243 -3.76 12.48 -6.88
CA GLY A 243 -3.42 11.11 -7.27
C GLY A 243 -4.56 10.12 -7.00
N PHE A 244 -5.33 10.30 -5.93
CA PHE A 244 -6.53 9.52 -5.68
C PHE A 244 -7.57 9.73 -6.79
N ASN A 245 -7.85 10.98 -7.15
CA ASN A 245 -8.82 11.30 -8.20
C ASN A 245 -8.39 10.80 -9.57
N GLU A 246 -7.09 10.81 -9.88
CA GLU A 246 -6.54 10.21 -11.09
C GLU A 246 -6.78 8.69 -11.11
N ARG A 247 -6.48 7.97 -10.02
CA ARG A 247 -6.75 6.53 -9.90
C ARG A 247 -8.24 6.23 -10.01
N ARG A 248 -9.08 6.99 -9.32
CA ARG A 248 -10.55 6.89 -9.38
C ARG A 248 -11.10 7.02 -10.79
N ASN A 249 -10.51 7.89 -11.60
CA ASN A 249 -10.95 8.16 -12.97
C ASN A 249 -10.19 7.34 -14.03
N SER A 250 -9.23 6.51 -13.61
CA SER A 250 -8.38 5.73 -14.50
C SER A 250 -9.11 4.52 -15.06
N LYS A 251 -8.80 4.18 -16.32
CA LYS A 251 -9.29 2.94 -16.99
C LYS A 251 -8.43 1.72 -16.69
N ASP A 252 -7.32 1.90 -15.96
CA ASP A 252 -6.45 0.79 -15.57
C ASP A 252 -7.20 -0.15 -14.60
N PRO A 253 -7.34 -1.44 -14.91
CA PRO A 253 -8.02 -2.40 -14.03
C PRO A 253 -7.46 -2.46 -12.61
N ARG A 254 -6.17 -2.14 -12.43
CA ARG A 254 -5.53 -2.08 -11.10
C ARG A 254 -6.14 -1.02 -10.18
N ASN A 255 -6.80 -0.01 -10.76
CA ASN A 255 -7.45 1.06 -10.02
C ASN A 255 -8.96 0.86 -9.82
N ALA A 256 -9.51 -0.30 -10.22
CA ALA A 256 -10.93 -0.62 -10.01
C ALA A 256 -11.41 -0.41 -8.55
N PRO A 257 -10.59 -0.69 -7.50
CA PRO A 257 -10.99 -0.40 -6.12
C PRO A 257 -11.25 1.09 -5.84
N TYR A 258 -10.71 2.03 -6.62
CA TYR A 258 -10.93 3.47 -6.43
C TYR A 258 -12.23 3.98 -7.06
N HIS A 259 -12.79 3.24 -8.02
CA HIS A 259 -13.94 3.70 -8.81
C HIS A 259 -15.17 3.92 -7.93
N GLY A 260 -15.83 5.07 -8.10
CA GLY A 260 -17.03 5.45 -7.35
C GLY A 260 -16.81 5.76 -5.87
N LYS A 261 -15.56 5.95 -5.44
CA LYS A 261 -15.20 6.25 -4.03
C LYS A 261 -14.62 7.64 -3.90
N GLU A 262 -14.58 8.15 -2.69
CA GLU A 262 -14.00 9.46 -2.38
C GLU A 262 -12.88 9.30 -1.35
N LEU A 263 -11.87 10.15 -1.46
CA LEU A 263 -10.87 10.29 -0.40
C LEU A 263 -11.51 11.09 0.73
N VAL A 264 -11.89 10.40 1.81
CA VAL A 264 -12.53 11.02 2.97
C VAL A 264 -11.48 11.79 3.77
N GLN A 265 -11.81 13.03 4.16
CA GLN A 265 -10.95 13.85 5.01
C GLN A 265 -11.22 13.57 6.50
N PRO A 266 -10.24 13.74 7.39
CA PRO A 266 -10.43 13.59 8.83
C PRO A 266 -11.44 14.59 9.40
N ASP A 267 -12.31 14.11 10.30
CA ASP A 267 -13.24 14.95 11.08
C ASP A 267 -12.52 15.68 12.23
N ILE A 268 -11.53 15.01 12.82
CA ILE A 268 -10.70 15.53 13.91
C ILE A 268 -9.25 15.54 13.47
N ALA A 269 -8.65 16.72 13.53
CA ALA A 269 -7.23 16.95 13.29
C ALA A 269 -6.53 17.43 14.57
N PHE A 270 -5.58 16.65 15.09
CA PHE A 270 -4.85 16.98 16.33
C PHE A 270 -3.34 17.18 16.10
N ASP A 271 -2.67 17.77 17.09
CA ASP A 271 -1.21 17.81 17.20
C ASP A 271 -0.81 17.29 18.59
N GLY A 272 0.42 16.78 18.72
CA GLY A 272 0.94 16.29 20.00
C GLY A 272 0.29 14.97 20.42
N SER A 273 -0.39 14.94 21.56
CA SER A 273 -1.03 13.73 22.09
C SER A 273 -2.50 13.95 22.34
N MET A 274 -3.29 12.89 22.13
CA MET A 274 -4.71 12.83 22.43
C MET A 274 -5.01 11.54 23.18
N THR A 275 -5.94 11.59 24.12
CA THR A 275 -6.46 10.38 24.78
C THR A 275 -7.93 10.23 24.43
N LEU A 276 -8.30 9.08 23.87
CA LEU A 276 -9.68 8.70 23.62
C LEU A 276 -10.10 7.63 24.64
N TYR A 277 -11.19 7.89 25.35
CA TYR A 277 -11.87 6.91 26.19
C TYR A 277 -13.06 6.37 25.42
N PHE A 278 -13.10 5.05 25.19
CA PHE A 278 -14.11 4.45 24.33
C PHE A 278 -14.33 2.97 24.68
N GLY A 279 -15.60 2.61 24.97
CA GLY A 279 -16.02 1.23 25.23
C GLY A 279 -15.18 0.50 26.28
N GLY A 280 -14.90 1.18 27.40
CA GLY A 280 -14.12 0.65 28.53
C GLY A 280 -12.59 0.66 28.34
N LEU A 281 -12.07 1.11 27.19
CA LEU A 281 -10.64 1.17 26.91
C LEU A 281 -10.12 2.61 26.85
N THR A 282 -8.82 2.76 27.10
CA THR A 282 -8.08 4.01 26.91
C THR A 282 -7.15 3.86 25.72
N PHE A 283 -7.27 4.78 24.77
CA PHE A 283 -6.41 4.87 23.59
C PHE A 283 -5.53 6.11 23.74
N GLN A 284 -4.24 5.91 24.02
CA GLN A 284 -3.26 6.97 24.07
C GLN A 284 -2.66 7.16 22.68
N ILE A 285 -3.11 8.18 21.98
CA ILE A 285 -2.80 8.46 20.58
C ILE A 285 -1.72 9.56 20.56
N THR A 286 -0.57 9.28 19.97
CA THR A 286 0.56 10.22 19.93
C THR A 286 1.00 10.48 18.51
N ALA A 287 1.06 11.76 18.12
CA ALA A 287 1.76 12.21 16.92
C ALA A 287 3.27 12.19 17.21
N GLU A 288 3.97 11.17 16.73
CA GLU A 288 5.39 10.94 16.98
C GLU A 288 6.30 11.90 16.18
N GLY A 289 5.74 12.55 15.17
CA GLY A 289 6.44 13.44 14.27
C GLY A 289 6.90 12.75 12.99
N ARG A 290 7.99 13.23 12.40
CA ARG A 290 8.43 12.83 11.06
C ARG A 290 9.40 11.65 11.12
N GLY A 291 8.90 10.44 10.85
CA GLY A 291 9.66 9.20 10.71
C GLY A 291 9.44 8.56 9.34
N HIS A 292 8.51 7.62 9.25
CA HIS A 292 8.08 7.03 7.98
C HIS A 292 7.40 8.09 7.11
N SER A 293 6.49 8.86 7.71
CA SER A 293 5.76 9.93 7.04
C SER A 293 6.16 11.33 7.50
N THR A 294 5.47 12.36 6.99
CA THR A 294 5.59 13.74 7.49
C THR A 294 5.08 13.88 8.93
N SER A 295 4.19 12.97 9.38
CA SER A 295 3.62 12.89 10.73
C SER A 295 3.02 11.51 11.00
N ASP A 296 3.76 10.67 11.71
CA ASP A 296 3.36 9.33 12.11
C ASP A 296 2.63 9.33 13.45
N VAL A 297 1.65 8.44 13.60
CA VAL A 297 0.82 8.27 14.79
C VAL A 297 0.95 6.86 15.34
N THR A 298 1.10 6.78 16.65
CA THR A 298 1.05 5.52 17.40
C THR A 298 -0.13 5.53 18.37
N VAL A 299 -0.63 4.33 18.71
CA VAL A 299 -1.74 4.16 19.66
C VAL A 299 -1.39 3.11 20.70
N TYR A 300 -1.26 3.52 21.96
CA TYR A 300 -1.06 2.59 23.08
C TYR A 300 -2.39 2.32 23.79
N ILE A 301 -2.66 1.03 24.07
CA ILE A 301 -3.86 0.56 24.77
C ILE A 301 -3.43 -0.11 26.08
N PRO A 302 -3.35 0.61 27.21
CA PRO A 302 -2.78 0.11 28.47
C PRO A 302 -3.45 -1.18 28.96
N GLN A 303 -4.79 -1.21 28.93
CA GLN A 303 -5.60 -2.35 29.38
C GLN A 303 -5.32 -3.63 28.58
N LYS A 304 -4.86 -3.50 27.33
CA LYS A 304 -4.53 -4.61 26.43
C LYS A 304 -3.03 -4.88 26.37
N ARG A 305 -2.18 -3.97 26.86
CA ARG A 305 -0.71 -3.99 26.72
C ARG A 305 -0.28 -4.14 25.26
N VAL A 306 -1.00 -3.48 24.37
CA VAL A 306 -0.76 -3.49 22.92
C VAL A 306 -0.40 -2.08 22.46
N PHE A 307 0.60 -1.98 21.58
CA PHE A 307 1.01 -0.72 20.97
C PHE A 307 0.93 -0.81 19.46
N LEU A 308 0.04 -0.03 18.86
CA LEU A 308 -0.15 0.04 17.41
C LEU A 308 0.82 1.06 16.83
N MET A 309 1.65 0.63 15.88
CA MET A 309 2.78 1.41 15.40
C MET A 309 2.59 2.00 14.00
N GLY A 310 1.64 1.49 13.22
CA GLY A 310 1.59 1.76 11.78
C GLY A 310 2.95 1.49 11.13
N ASP A 311 3.30 2.27 10.12
CA ASP A 311 4.56 2.12 9.40
C ASP A 311 5.78 2.62 10.18
N LEU A 312 5.67 2.94 11.49
CA LEU A 312 6.86 3.06 12.32
C LEU A 312 7.46 1.70 12.71
N LEU A 313 6.76 0.60 12.43
CA LEU A 313 7.25 -0.77 12.60
C LEU A 313 6.78 -1.64 11.43
N ASP A 314 7.75 -2.26 10.75
CA ASP A 314 7.55 -3.29 9.74
C ASP A 314 8.28 -4.57 10.18
N THR A 315 7.58 -5.69 10.17
CA THR A 315 8.14 -6.98 10.60
C THR A 315 8.33 -7.91 9.41
N GLU A 316 9.49 -8.55 9.30
CA GLU A 316 9.82 -9.51 8.22
C GLU A 316 9.56 -8.97 6.79
N VAL A 317 9.51 -7.65 6.63
CA VAL A 317 9.21 -6.94 5.38
C VAL A 317 10.18 -5.77 5.30
N HIS A 318 10.79 -5.56 4.14
CA HIS A 318 11.63 -4.37 3.94
C HIS A 318 10.77 -3.10 4.04
N PRO A 319 11.19 -2.11 4.85
CA PRO A 319 10.43 -0.88 5.01
C PRO A 319 10.22 -0.14 3.69
N GLY A 320 9.00 0.38 3.54
CA GLY A 320 8.65 1.24 2.42
C GLY A 320 9.25 2.64 2.58
N GLN A 321 9.52 3.28 1.45
CA GLN A 321 9.67 4.73 1.45
C GLN A 321 8.28 5.34 1.52
N GLY A 322 8.03 6.17 2.52
CA GLY A 322 6.83 6.99 2.59
C GLY A 322 6.80 7.96 1.41
N GLU A 323 5.81 7.76 0.54
CA GLU A 323 5.55 8.53 -0.68
C GLU A 323 4.13 9.11 -0.65
N SER A 324 3.99 10.34 -1.13
CA SER A 324 2.70 11.03 -1.31
C SER A 324 2.85 11.97 -2.49
N GLY A 325 2.02 11.79 -3.51
CA GLY A 325 2.06 12.60 -4.72
C GLY A 325 3.46 12.72 -5.36
N ASP A 326 4.22 11.61 -5.40
CA ASP A 326 5.61 11.53 -5.89
C ASP A 326 6.65 12.36 -5.09
N ILE A 327 6.28 12.81 -3.88
CA ILE A 327 7.17 13.50 -2.93
C ILE A 327 7.58 12.51 -1.84
N PHE A 328 8.88 12.45 -1.59
CA PHE A 328 9.48 11.62 -0.55
C PHE A 328 9.63 12.40 0.75
N PHE A 329 9.08 11.90 1.85
CA PHE A 329 9.13 12.59 3.14
C PHE A 329 9.73 11.77 4.28
N SER A 330 9.96 10.47 4.10
CA SER A 330 10.60 9.65 5.13
C SER A 330 11.89 10.28 5.62
N ASN A 331 12.16 10.12 6.91
CA ASN A 331 13.30 10.65 7.63
C ASN A 331 13.86 9.53 8.51
N VAL A 332 14.87 8.80 8.04
CA VAL A 332 15.32 7.59 8.74
C VAL A 332 15.98 7.93 10.08
N LYS A 333 16.69 9.07 10.16
CA LYS A 333 17.10 9.68 11.44
C LYS A 333 15.91 9.77 12.40
N GLY A 334 14.89 10.50 11.96
CA GLY A 334 13.75 10.86 12.80
C GLY A 334 13.01 9.60 13.24
N TRP A 335 12.95 8.61 12.36
CA TRP A 335 12.40 7.30 12.66
C TRP A 335 13.18 6.57 13.76
N ILE A 336 14.51 6.50 13.66
CA ILE A 336 15.36 5.93 14.73
C ILE A 336 15.14 6.67 16.05
N GLU A 337 15.10 8.00 16.03
CA GLU A 337 14.85 8.81 17.23
C GLU A 337 13.45 8.60 17.82
N ILE A 338 12.43 8.37 16.97
CA ILE A 338 11.08 8.01 17.41
C ILE A 338 11.10 6.66 18.13
N LEU A 339 11.75 5.65 17.54
CA LEU A 339 11.89 4.32 18.15
C LEU A 339 12.58 4.42 19.52
N ASP A 340 13.66 5.21 19.61
CA ASP A 340 14.36 5.47 20.88
C ASP A 340 13.46 6.14 21.92
N ARG A 341 12.70 7.17 21.53
CA ARG A 341 11.73 7.81 22.43
C ARG A 341 10.65 6.86 22.90
N ILE A 342 10.13 6.00 22.03
CA ILE A 342 9.10 5.01 22.38
C ILE A 342 9.65 4.00 23.39
N MET A 343 10.84 3.45 23.14
CA MET A 343 11.51 2.51 24.07
C MET A 343 11.80 3.17 25.44
N ALA A 344 12.22 4.44 25.45
CA ALA A 344 12.51 5.19 26.66
C ALA A 344 11.26 5.53 27.52
N ARG A 345 10.04 5.35 27.00
CA ARG A 345 8.82 5.52 27.81
C ARG A 345 8.60 4.37 28.80
N HIS A 346 9.30 3.25 28.64
CA HIS A 346 9.20 2.06 29.49
C HIS A 346 7.74 1.61 29.73
N LEU A 347 6.90 1.70 28.70
CA LEU A 347 5.50 1.32 28.79
C LEU A 347 5.36 -0.21 28.90
N PRO A 348 4.40 -0.70 29.69
CA PRO A 348 4.11 -2.13 29.77
C PRO A 348 3.43 -2.60 28.47
N VAL A 349 4.23 -3.08 27.52
CA VAL A 349 3.77 -3.57 26.20
C VAL A 349 4.18 -5.02 26.03
N ASN A 350 3.22 -5.87 25.68
CA ASN A 350 3.46 -7.26 25.34
C ASN A 350 3.66 -7.43 23.82
N THR A 351 2.90 -6.68 23.02
CA THR A 351 2.92 -6.80 21.56
C THR A 351 2.90 -5.42 20.91
N TYR A 352 3.87 -5.18 20.02
CA TYR A 352 3.85 -4.07 19.07
C TYR A 352 3.24 -4.57 17.76
N VAL A 353 2.26 -3.84 17.22
CA VAL A 353 1.53 -4.24 16.01
C VAL A 353 2.04 -3.42 14.82
N PRO A 354 2.58 -4.08 13.78
CA PRO A 354 3.22 -3.42 12.64
C PRO A 354 2.22 -2.92 11.60
N GLY A 355 2.64 -1.94 10.80
CA GLY A 355 1.92 -1.46 9.61
C GLY A 355 2.00 -2.43 8.44
N HIS A 356 3.10 -3.16 8.29
CA HIS A 356 3.26 -4.24 7.30
C HIS A 356 3.93 -5.48 7.91
N GLY A 357 3.56 -6.66 7.40
CA GLY A 357 4.14 -7.93 7.82
C GLY A 357 3.42 -8.59 9.01
N PRO A 358 3.92 -9.73 9.50
CA PRO A 358 3.25 -10.52 10.54
C PRO A 358 3.44 -9.90 11.94
N VAL A 359 2.45 -10.03 12.81
CA VAL A 359 2.57 -9.56 14.20
C VAL A 359 3.29 -10.61 15.07
N HIS A 360 4.29 -10.19 15.85
CA HIS A 360 4.99 -11.06 16.80
C HIS A 360 4.37 -10.95 18.20
N ILE A 361 3.36 -11.78 18.47
CA ILE A 361 2.64 -11.76 19.76
C ILE A 361 3.59 -12.06 20.92
N GLY A 362 3.66 -11.16 21.90
CA GLY A 362 4.47 -11.34 23.12
C GLY A 362 5.97 -11.05 22.97
N ARG A 363 6.43 -10.61 21.79
CA ARG A 363 7.86 -10.32 21.54
C ARG A 363 8.33 -9.03 22.23
N GLY A 364 7.41 -8.12 22.54
CA GLY A 364 7.67 -6.89 23.27
C GLY A 364 8.66 -5.97 22.54
N VAL A 365 9.51 -5.29 23.30
CA VAL A 365 10.41 -4.23 22.79
C VAL A 365 11.40 -4.71 21.70
N LYS A 366 11.66 -6.02 21.62
CA LYS A 366 12.60 -6.61 20.66
C LYS A 366 12.25 -6.30 19.20
N ASP A 367 10.98 -6.10 18.88
CA ASP A 367 10.57 -5.68 17.53
C ASP A 367 11.10 -4.27 17.19
N LEU A 368 11.04 -3.34 18.15
CA LEU A 368 11.56 -1.98 17.95
C LEU A 368 13.10 -1.98 17.86
N GLU A 369 13.75 -2.80 18.68
CA GLU A 369 15.20 -2.98 18.65
C GLU A 369 15.67 -3.54 17.30
N GLU A 370 14.96 -4.52 16.75
CA GLU A 370 15.25 -5.09 15.43
C GLU A 370 15.02 -4.08 14.30
N GLN A 371 13.89 -3.36 14.31
CA GLN A 371 13.60 -2.30 13.34
C GLN A 371 14.67 -1.20 13.36
N LYS A 372 15.07 -0.76 14.55
CA LYS A 372 16.17 0.22 14.69
C LYS A 372 17.47 -0.34 14.15
N ARG A 373 17.81 -1.59 14.49
CA ARG A 373 19.03 -2.27 14.02
C ARG A 373 19.05 -2.38 12.48
N TYR A 374 17.92 -2.72 11.86
CA TYR A 374 17.76 -2.71 10.42
C TYR A 374 18.15 -1.35 9.83
N PHE A 375 17.65 -0.26 10.40
CA PHE A 375 17.94 1.06 9.87
C PHE A 375 19.42 1.44 9.97
N VAL A 376 20.03 1.18 11.13
CA VAL A 376 21.45 1.49 11.37
C VAL A 376 22.34 0.69 10.43
N ILE A 377 22.13 -0.62 10.32
CA ILE A 377 23.01 -1.48 9.51
C ILE A 377 22.86 -1.15 8.02
N MET A 378 21.63 -1.03 7.51
CA MET A 378 21.43 -0.71 6.10
C MET A 378 21.99 0.67 5.73
N ARG A 379 21.84 1.68 6.62
CA ARG A 379 22.47 2.99 6.46
C ARG A 379 23.98 2.85 6.37
N ASP A 380 24.60 2.11 7.28
CA ASP A 380 26.06 1.98 7.37
C ASP A 380 26.62 1.25 6.14
N GLU A 381 25.92 0.26 5.59
CA GLU A 381 26.30 -0.39 4.33
C GLU A 381 26.25 0.59 3.14
N VAL A 382 25.22 1.44 3.06
CA VAL A 382 25.16 2.51 2.05
C VAL A 382 26.30 3.52 2.25
N ALA A 383 26.55 3.94 3.49
CA ALA A 383 27.59 4.91 3.83
C ALA A 383 29.00 4.42 3.44
N LYS A 384 29.31 3.13 3.68
CA LYS A 384 30.57 2.51 3.25
C LYS A 384 30.78 2.62 1.73
N LEU A 385 29.73 2.37 0.94
CA LEU A 385 29.82 2.45 -0.51
C LEU A 385 29.95 3.89 -1.00
N ILE A 386 29.27 4.85 -0.37
CA ILE A 386 29.46 6.29 -0.64
C ILE A 386 30.90 6.70 -0.36
N ALA A 387 31.46 6.30 0.80
CA ALA A 387 32.84 6.59 1.16
C ALA A 387 33.86 5.97 0.18
N ALA A 388 33.51 4.84 -0.45
CA ALA A 388 34.27 4.22 -1.53
C ALA A 388 34.10 4.91 -2.90
N GLY A 389 33.42 6.07 -2.96
CA GLY A 389 33.22 6.85 -4.18
C GLY A 389 32.17 6.29 -5.14
N LYS A 390 31.30 5.40 -4.69
CA LYS A 390 30.26 4.79 -5.53
C LYS A 390 29.09 5.74 -5.75
N SER A 391 28.62 5.79 -6.99
CA SER A 391 27.36 6.47 -7.36
C SER A 391 26.14 5.69 -6.87
N LEU A 392 24.99 6.35 -6.73
CA LEU A 392 23.71 5.69 -6.40
C LEU A 392 23.43 4.47 -7.29
N ALA A 393 23.63 4.59 -8.61
CA ALA A 393 23.37 3.50 -9.54
C ALA A 393 24.31 2.29 -9.35
N GLN A 394 25.52 2.51 -8.83
CA GLN A 394 26.42 1.43 -8.42
C GLN A 394 25.98 0.83 -7.10
N ILE A 395 25.62 1.66 -6.12
CA ILE A 395 25.14 1.22 -4.80
C ILE A 395 23.90 0.34 -4.95
N GLU A 396 22.89 0.76 -5.73
CA GLU A 396 21.67 -0.02 -5.99
C GLU A 396 21.96 -1.42 -6.57
N LYS A 397 23.10 -1.61 -7.23
CA LYS A 397 23.50 -2.90 -7.82
C LYS A 397 24.43 -3.72 -6.92
N GLU A 398 25.28 -3.05 -6.16
CA GLU A 398 26.38 -3.67 -5.40
C GLU A 398 26.02 -3.95 -3.95
N ILE A 399 25.07 -3.21 -3.37
CA ILE A 399 24.69 -3.39 -1.98
C ILE A 399 24.13 -4.79 -1.74
N LYS A 400 24.61 -5.43 -0.68
CA LYS A 400 24.12 -6.73 -0.24
C LYS A 400 23.30 -6.53 1.00
N VAL A 401 22.07 -7.04 1.00
CA VAL A 401 21.26 -7.10 2.20
C VAL A 401 21.99 -7.98 3.21
N PRO A 402 22.25 -7.50 4.44
CA PRO A 402 22.83 -8.31 5.50
C PRO A 402 22.07 -9.62 5.70
N GLN A 403 22.79 -10.71 5.99
CA GLN A 403 22.20 -12.05 6.07
C GLN A 403 21.03 -12.13 7.07
N GLU A 404 21.08 -11.35 8.15
CA GLU A 404 20.00 -11.29 9.13
C GLU A 404 18.67 -10.78 8.56
N PHE A 405 18.69 -9.97 7.49
CA PHE A 405 17.49 -9.43 6.84
C PHE A 405 17.20 -10.10 5.49
N ALA A 406 17.96 -11.12 5.10
CA ALA A 406 17.77 -11.81 3.82
C ALA A 406 16.41 -12.52 3.70
N HIS A 407 15.76 -12.80 4.84
CA HIS A 407 14.44 -13.42 4.91
C HIS A 407 13.29 -12.40 4.78
N TYR A 408 13.58 -11.09 4.81
CA TYR A 408 12.54 -10.07 4.70
C TYR A 408 11.90 -10.09 3.31
N LYS A 409 10.58 -9.97 3.29
CA LYS A 409 9.77 -9.90 2.07
C LYS A 409 9.82 -8.48 1.48
N ARG A 410 9.11 -8.28 0.37
CA ARG A 410 9.02 -7.00 -0.35
C ARG A 410 10.37 -6.42 -0.76
N VAL A 411 11.20 -7.27 -1.37
CA VAL A 411 12.49 -6.88 -1.98
C VAL A 411 12.34 -5.71 -2.96
N ASP A 412 11.16 -5.52 -3.55
CA ASP A 412 10.81 -4.37 -4.38
C ASP A 412 10.98 -3.01 -3.66
N ARG A 413 10.83 -2.98 -2.32
CA ARG A 413 10.97 -1.77 -1.50
C ARG A 413 12.42 -1.37 -1.24
N LEU A 414 13.38 -2.30 -1.38
CA LEU A 414 14.79 -2.01 -1.08
C LEU A 414 15.34 -0.88 -1.93
N ARG A 415 15.08 -0.89 -3.23
CA ARG A 415 15.71 0.07 -4.14
C ARG A 415 15.30 1.53 -3.83
N PRO A 416 14.00 1.87 -3.71
CA PRO A 416 13.60 3.19 -3.21
C PRO A 416 14.22 3.53 -1.85
N PHE A 417 14.27 2.57 -0.93
CA PHE A 417 14.81 2.78 0.41
C PHE A 417 16.34 3.02 0.43
N ILE A 418 17.10 2.35 -0.44
CA ILE A 418 18.54 2.59 -0.64
C ILE A 418 18.76 4.01 -1.17
N LYS A 419 17.93 4.45 -2.13
CA LYS A 419 17.94 5.81 -2.64
C LYS A 419 17.67 6.83 -1.53
N LEU A 420 16.73 6.54 -0.63
CA LEU A 420 16.46 7.37 0.55
C LEU A 420 17.70 7.54 1.43
N TYR A 421 18.38 6.44 1.80
CA TYR A 421 19.63 6.52 2.57
C TYR A 421 20.68 7.35 1.88
N TYR A 422 20.92 7.08 0.59
CA TYR A 422 21.95 7.78 -0.18
C TYR A 422 21.75 9.30 -0.15
N HIS A 423 20.52 9.76 -0.39
CA HIS A 423 20.23 11.20 -0.38
C HIS A 423 20.34 11.79 1.03
N GLN A 424 19.83 11.12 2.07
CA GLN A 424 19.91 11.64 3.44
C GLN A 424 21.35 11.71 3.96
N LEU A 425 22.17 10.71 3.63
CA LEU A 425 23.60 10.69 3.96
C LEU A 425 24.33 11.88 3.30
N LEU A 426 24.04 12.19 2.04
CA LEU A 426 24.66 13.33 1.36
C LEU A 426 24.16 14.69 1.85
N GLU A 427 22.88 14.80 2.18
CA GLU A 427 22.27 16.06 2.62
C GLU A 427 22.61 16.42 4.07
N THR A 428 22.65 15.41 4.94
CA THR A 428 22.70 15.62 6.40
C THR A 428 23.87 14.94 7.11
N GLY A 429 24.61 14.06 6.42
CA GLY A 429 25.73 13.32 7.01
C GLY A 429 25.30 12.27 8.04
N TYR A 430 24.08 11.74 7.92
CA TYR A 430 23.39 11.02 8.99
C TYR A 430 23.99 9.69 9.46
#